data_AF-A0A6S7HTV3-F1
#
_entry.id   AF-A0A6S7HTV3-F1
#
_cell.length_a   1.000
_cell.length_b   1.000
_cell.length_c   1.000
_cell.angle_alpha   90.00
_cell.angle_beta   90.00
_cell.angle_gamma   90.00
#
_symmetry.space_group_name_H-M   'P 1'
#
loop_
_entity.id
_entity.type
_entity.pdbx_description
1 polymer ?
#
loop_
_entity_poly.entity_id
_entity_poly.type
_entity_poly.pdbx_seq_one_letter_code
_entity_poly.pdbx_strand_id
1 'polypeptide(L)'
;MPVLPAGNQNTLYTYGGNIDTDNLPEYDGINGYYGIYMNNTKLDENFGTNGELSIGVFNKTGDANGCLLQFTDAELESMWHKFTSTGLPGQGALGMSDESKTWIGAISCCREIPAKGEETFTFVLSWHFPNRYCKWDRVNDPRSVYYLGNYYNKLFKNVQAVVSHTGQFLGKLTKVSRQFRDAMYDSTLPWHLIDSAAARVSVLKSPSFFWCEDTNLFCFEGCSKTSGCCPMNCTHVLNYEMAVAKCFPDLEQKLRNIDLLHNIAPNAIIPSRTTMPLLAKRDWEGWNWWDGDNITDLASTSICLDGDLGTVLKAYREIRQFAPQSFVDKIWPKIKAMMRRYMNELDKDKQGLLTGAQPCTYDRTTYGIDTFIGSLYLCALRAAEEMAKLMDEKDLATEYHERFCIGSKNLDTYCFQNGKWYTQVTPQWHPDESLGCGTFVDALIGQWWAYSLGLGPLLPKDHMQSHLGWVFERNRVEAFDPKTQKPRPFFDSRDKGLHITYWDVEAGEKVPPVPLLYSLEGAWSGLEHSFAGLMLYENIICDAYWVVLFCLVLLYFAILLDFVVW
;
A
#
# COMPACT_ATOMS: atom_id res chain seq x y z
N MET A 1 -1.99 -4.42 37.77
CA MET A 1 -2.66 -4.28 36.46
C MET A 1 -3.23 -5.63 36.10
N PRO A 2 -4.48 -5.73 35.62
CA PRO A 2 -5.01 -7.03 35.20
C PRO A 2 -4.15 -7.55 34.06
N VAL A 3 -3.70 -8.80 34.18
CA VAL A 3 -3.03 -9.52 33.10
C VAL A 3 -4.10 -9.79 32.05
N LEU A 4 -4.11 -9.01 30.96
CA LEU A 4 -4.94 -9.32 29.81
C LEU A 4 -4.20 -10.35 28.94
N PRO A 5 -4.87 -11.43 28.51
CA PRO A 5 -4.20 -12.54 27.86
C PRO A 5 -3.58 -12.08 26.54
N ALA A 6 -2.35 -12.56 26.29
CA ALA A 6 -1.70 -12.52 24.99
C ALA A 6 -2.50 -13.39 24.01
N GLY A 7 -3.62 -12.84 23.52
CA GLY A 7 -4.46 -13.47 22.52
C GLY A 7 -4.23 -12.78 21.18
N ASN A 8 -3.91 -13.58 20.15
CA ASN A 8 -4.17 -13.21 18.77
C ASN A 8 -5.61 -12.68 18.63
N GLN A 9 -5.86 -11.75 17.72
CA GLN A 9 -7.19 -11.20 17.42
C GLN A 9 -8.25 -12.26 17.01
N ASN A 10 -7.86 -13.54 16.94
CA ASN A 10 -8.71 -14.67 16.55
C ASN A 10 -9.47 -15.34 17.71
N THR A 11 -9.30 -14.92 18.97
CA THR A 11 -10.11 -15.47 20.06
C THR A 11 -11.08 -14.45 20.63
N LEU A 12 -12.24 -14.39 19.97
CA LEU A 12 -13.47 -13.74 20.40
C LEU A 12 -14.03 -14.53 21.60
N TYR A 13 -13.67 -14.19 22.83
CA TYR A 13 -14.04 -15.03 23.98
C TYR A 13 -15.51 -14.92 24.42
N THR A 14 -16.25 -13.89 23.98
CA THR A 14 -17.72 -13.77 24.10
C THR A 14 -18.21 -12.71 23.10
N TYR A 15 -19.44 -12.82 22.59
CA TYR A 15 -20.17 -11.75 21.88
C TYR A 15 -21.64 -11.88 22.25
N GLY A 16 -22.25 -10.80 22.74
CA GLY A 16 -23.67 -10.85 23.08
C GLY A 16 -24.20 -9.63 23.81
N GLY A 17 -25.49 -9.40 23.63
CA GLY A 17 -26.12 -8.10 23.85
C GLY A 17 -26.79 -7.56 22.58
N ASN A 18 -27.19 -8.45 21.65
CA ASN A 18 -27.88 -8.02 20.44
C ASN A 18 -29.25 -7.48 20.82
N ILE A 19 -29.50 -6.22 20.52
CA ILE A 19 -30.72 -5.50 20.88
C ILE A 19 -31.39 -5.05 19.59
N ASP A 20 -32.71 -5.21 19.53
CA ASP A 20 -33.52 -4.62 18.46
C ASP A 20 -33.44 -3.10 18.57
N THR A 21 -33.16 -2.42 17.46
CA THR A 21 -32.99 -0.97 17.41
C THR A 21 -34.22 -0.19 17.85
N ASP A 22 -35.41 -0.80 17.79
CA ASP A 22 -36.65 -0.21 18.33
C ASP A 22 -36.59 0.01 19.86
N ASN A 23 -35.66 -0.66 20.55
CA ASN A 23 -35.43 -0.50 21.99
C ASN A 23 -34.29 0.47 22.33
N LEU A 24 -33.71 1.15 21.34
CA LEU A 24 -32.68 2.16 21.53
C LEU A 24 -33.28 3.57 21.46
N PRO A 25 -32.59 4.59 22.02
CA PRO A 25 -32.92 5.98 21.76
C PRO A 25 -33.00 6.24 20.25
N GLU A 26 -33.94 7.11 19.82
CA GLU A 26 -34.09 7.47 18.41
C GLU A 26 -32.75 7.89 17.80
N TYR A 27 -32.48 7.41 16.60
CA TYR A 27 -31.32 7.80 15.84
C TYR A 27 -31.51 9.25 15.36
N ASP A 28 -30.60 10.13 15.79
CA ASP A 28 -30.72 11.56 15.51
C ASP A 28 -30.90 11.85 14.01
N GLY A 29 -31.98 12.57 13.68
CA GLY A 29 -32.23 13.11 12.35
C GLY A 29 -32.52 12.09 11.25
N ILE A 30 -32.82 10.83 11.58
CA ILE A 30 -33.25 9.80 10.62
C ILE A 30 -34.53 9.13 11.11
N ASN A 31 -35.37 8.71 10.17
CA ASN A 31 -36.59 7.95 10.45
C ASN A 31 -36.57 6.63 9.67
N GLY A 32 -37.26 5.62 10.19
CA GLY A 32 -37.41 4.34 9.51
C GLY A 32 -36.13 3.54 9.40
N TYR A 33 -35.28 3.53 10.44
CA TYR A 33 -34.18 2.58 10.55
C TYR A 33 -34.61 1.44 11.47
N TYR A 34 -34.60 0.21 10.95
CA TYR A 34 -34.91 -1.01 11.70
C TYR A 34 -33.75 -1.98 11.59
N GLY A 35 -33.27 -2.54 12.70
CA GLY A 35 -32.10 -3.40 12.67
C GLY A 35 -31.71 -4.00 14.01
N ILE A 36 -30.44 -4.39 14.08
CA ILE A 36 -29.80 -4.96 15.27
C ILE A 36 -28.64 -4.07 15.65
N TYR A 37 -28.54 -3.78 16.94
CA TYR A 37 -27.37 -3.23 17.58
C TYR A 37 -26.66 -4.33 18.36
N MET A 38 -25.35 -4.44 18.21
CA MET A 38 -24.52 -5.51 18.76
C MET A 38 -23.32 -4.91 19.49
N ASN A 39 -23.11 -5.32 20.74
CA ASN A 39 -21.97 -4.91 21.55
C ASN A 39 -21.43 -6.07 22.40
N ASN A 40 -20.34 -5.83 23.13
CA ASN A 40 -19.84 -6.74 24.13
C ASN A 40 -19.74 -6.06 25.50
N THR A 41 -20.68 -6.36 26.39
CA THR A 41 -20.74 -5.76 27.74
C THR A 41 -19.81 -6.43 28.76
N LYS A 42 -19.12 -7.52 28.39
CA LYS A 42 -18.16 -8.24 29.26
C LYS A 42 -16.74 -7.71 29.12
N LEU A 43 -16.40 -7.15 27.96
CA LEU A 43 -15.07 -6.60 27.72
C LEU A 43 -14.94 -5.25 28.40
N ASP A 44 -13.75 -5.01 28.97
CA ASP A 44 -13.35 -3.68 29.43
C ASP A 44 -13.53 -2.66 28.29
N GLU A 45 -13.98 -1.45 28.61
CA GLU A 45 -14.20 -0.40 27.62
C GLU A 45 -12.93 -0.04 26.84
N ASN A 46 -11.75 -0.28 27.41
CA ASN A 46 -10.44 -0.05 26.79
C ASN A 46 -9.89 -1.33 26.13
N PHE A 47 -10.63 -2.43 26.07
CA PHE A 47 -10.13 -3.63 25.41
C PHE A 47 -10.06 -3.39 23.89
N GLY A 48 -8.95 -3.82 23.27
CA GLY A 48 -8.63 -3.51 21.86
C GLY A 48 -9.59 -4.09 20.82
N THR A 49 -10.47 -5.02 21.20
CA THR A 49 -11.53 -5.56 20.33
C THR A 49 -12.93 -5.19 20.83
N ASN A 50 -13.04 -4.36 21.87
CA ASN A 50 -14.33 -3.85 22.31
C ASN A 50 -14.82 -2.76 21.36
N GLY A 51 -16.12 -2.75 21.11
CA GLY A 51 -16.77 -1.86 20.17
C GLY A 51 -18.19 -2.30 19.87
N GLU A 52 -18.77 -1.65 18.87
CA GLU A 52 -20.17 -1.74 18.52
C GLU A 52 -20.33 -2.03 17.03
N LEU A 53 -21.34 -2.83 16.69
CA LEU A 53 -21.75 -3.13 15.33
C LEU A 53 -23.26 -2.89 15.21
N SER A 54 -23.71 -2.44 14.04
CA SER A 54 -25.13 -2.42 13.71
C SER A 54 -25.34 -2.87 12.28
N ILE A 55 -26.36 -3.70 12.09
CA ILE A 55 -26.89 -4.05 10.76
C ILE A 55 -28.37 -3.68 10.74
N GLY A 56 -28.81 -2.96 9.73
CA GLY A 56 -30.21 -2.52 9.64
C GLY A 56 -30.63 -2.17 8.23
N VAL A 57 -31.92 -1.84 8.10
CA VAL A 57 -32.58 -1.46 6.86
C VAL A 57 -33.27 -0.12 7.04
N PHE A 58 -33.18 0.76 6.04
CA PHE A 58 -34.06 1.92 5.95
C PHE A 58 -35.40 1.48 5.37
N ASN A 59 -36.38 1.26 6.24
CA ASN A 59 -37.70 0.77 5.87
C ASN A 59 -38.65 1.91 5.45
N LYS A 60 -39.63 1.56 4.62
CA LYS A 60 -40.76 2.40 4.26
C LYS A 60 -41.97 2.03 5.12
N THR A 61 -42.91 2.96 5.23
CA THR A 61 -44.21 2.69 5.85
C THR A 61 -44.89 1.51 5.15
N GLY A 62 -45.27 0.48 5.92
CA GLY A 62 -45.91 -0.73 5.41
C GLY A 62 -44.96 -1.91 5.15
N ASP A 63 -43.64 -1.73 5.28
CA ASP A 63 -42.71 -2.84 5.22
C ASP A 63 -42.93 -3.82 6.38
N ALA A 64 -42.94 -5.11 6.06
CA ALA A 64 -42.93 -6.18 7.05
C ALA A 64 -41.48 -6.48 7.42
N ASN A 65 -41.03 -5.92 8.54
CA ASN A 65 -39.70 -6.17 9.07
C ASN A 65 -39.71 -7.34 10.05
N GLY A 66 -38.59 -8.05 10.14
CA GLY A 66 -38.37 -9.05 11.18
C GLY A 66 -36.90 -9.18 11.51
N CYS A 67 -36.60 -9.55 12.75
CA CYS A 67 -35.25 -9.83 13.22
C CYS A 67 -35.21 -11.20 13.92
N LEU A 68 -34.02 -11.78 14.03
CA LEU A 68 -33.69 -12.78 15.02
C LEU A 68 -32.40 -12.33 15.68
N LEU A 69 -32.51 -11.85 16.91
CA LEU A 69 -31.40 -11.15 17.56
C LEU A 69 -30.25 -12.08 17.90
N GLN A 70 -30.53 -13.32 18.32
CA GLN A 70 -29.53 -14.22 18.86
C GLN A 70 -29.82 -15.66 18.45
N PHE A 71 -28.89 -16.25 17.70
CA PHE A 71 -28.80 -17.69 17.43
C PHE A 71 -27.33 -18.09 17.24
N THR A 72 -27.03 -19.37 17.33
CA THR A 72 -25.68 -19.94 17.11
C THR A 72 -25.58 -20.63 15.75
N ASP A 73 -24.35 -20.94 15.30
CA ASP A 73 -24.13 -21.71 14.07
C ASP A 73 -24.88 -23.06 14.07
N ALA A 74 -25.01 -23.69 15.25
CA ALA A 74 -25.75 -24.93 15.41
C ALA A 74 -27.27 -24.80 15.12
N GLU A 75 -27.80 -23.58 15.18
CA GLU A 75 -29.21 -23.27 14.98
C GLU A 75 -29.50 -22.70 13.58
N LEU A 76 -28.49 -22.58 12.71
CA LEU A 76 -28.59 -21.96 11.40
C LEU A 76 -29.68 -22.60 10.52
N GLU A 77 -29.75 -23.94 10.48
CA GLU A 77 -30.76 -24.68 9.71
C GLU A 77 -32.17 -24.42 10.23
N SER A 78 -32.34 -24.43 11.57
CA SER A 78 -33.62 -24.14 12.23
C SER A 78 -34.06 -22.69 11.99
N MET A 79 -33.13 -21.74 12.07
CA MET A 79 -33.37 -20.34 11.72
C MET A 79 -33.83 -20.21 10.27
N TRP A 80 -33.15 -20.87 9.32
CA TRP A 80 -33.50 -20.84 7.91
C TRP A 80 -34.88 -21.44 7.61
N HIS A 81 -35.23 -22.55 8.26
CA HIS A 81 -36.57 -23.14 8.16
C HIS A 81 -37.67 -22.22 8.69
N LYS A 82 -37.42 -21.51 9.80
CA LYS A 82 -38.37 -20.51 10.33
C LYS A 82 -38.50 -19.33 9.38
N PHE A 83 -37.37 -18.79 8.91
CA PHE A 83 -37.34 -17.67 7.98
C PHE A 83 -38.16 -17.94 6.71
N THR A 84 -37.99 -19.13 6.11
CA THR A 84 -38.67 -19.51 4.87
C THR A 84 -40.15 -19.88 5.04
N SER A 85 -40.60 -20.18 6.26
CA SER A 85 -41.99 -20.57 6.53
C SER A 85 -42.84 -19.44 7.08
N THR A 86 -42.36 -18.74 8.11
CA THR A 86 -43.12 -17.73 8.87
C THR A 86 -42.42 -16.38 8.98
N GLY A 87 -41.24 -16.22 8.37
CA GLY A 87 -40.37 -15.06 8.57
C GLY A 87 -39.51 -15.18 9.84
N LEU A 88 -38.71 -14.15 10.11
CA LEU A 88 -37.90 -14.11 11.32
C LEU A 88 -38.79 -13.85 12.54
N PRO A 89 -38.68 -14.64 13.62
CA PRO A 89 -39.67 -14.67 14.71
C PRO A 89 -39.60 -13.46 15.67
N GLY A 90 -38.74 -12.48 15.41
CA GLY A 90 -38.58 -11.29 16.24
C GLY A 90 -37.64 -11.52 17.43
N GLN A 91 -37.96 -10.88 18.55
CA GLN A 91 -37.16 -10.89 19.78
C GLN A 91 -37.14 -12.31 20.40
N GLY A 92 -36.09 -13.08 20.08
CA GLY A 92 -35.77 -14.35 20.72
C GLY A 92 -35.24 -14.17 22.15
N ALA A 93 -34.62 -15.22 22.70
CA ALA A 93 -33.98 -15.11 24.01
C ALA A 93 -32.83 -14.10 23.97
N LEU A 94 -32.85 -13.13 24.90
CA LEU A 94 -31.80 -12.15 25.10
C LEU A 94 -30.85 -12.60 26.20
N GLY A 95 -29.56 -12.32 26.03
CA GLY A 95 -28.55 -12.73 26.99
C GLY A 95 -27.18 -12.85 26.36
N MET A 96 -26.16 -13.02 27.19
CA MET A 96 -24.78 -13.18 26.72
C MET A 96 -24.59 -14.56 26.11
N SER A 97 -23.67 -14.68 25.14
CA SER A 97 -23.24 -16.00 24.68
C SER A 97 -22.45 -16.71 25.76
N ASP A 98 -22.41 -18.05 25.69
CA ASP A 98 -21.47 -18.85 26.46
C ASP A 98 -20.02 -18.45 26.09
N GLU A 99 -19.08 -18.73 26.99
CA GLU A 99 -17.65 -18.59 26.67
C GLU A 99 -17.30 -19.36 25.39
N SER A 100 -16.46 -18.76 24.54
CA SER A 100 -16.05 -19.29 23.23
C SER A 100 -17.15 -19.44 22.17
N LYS A 101 -18.37 -18.95 22.44
CA LYS A 101 -19.44 -18.85 21.43
C LYS A 101 -19.72 -17.38 21.10
N THR A 102 -20.27 -17.16 19.92
CA THR A 102 -20.81 -15.86 19.48
C THR A 102 -22.29 -15.98 19.21
N TRP A 103 -23.05 -14.92 19.47
CA TRP A 103 -24.37 -14.77 18.87
C TRP A 103 -24.26 -14.27 17.43
N ILE A 104 -25.17 -14.75 16.61
CA ILE A 104 -25.42 -14.27 15.25
C ILE A 104 -26.77 -13.56 15.26
N GLY A 105 -26.85 -12.42 14.57
CA GLY A 105 -28.08 -11.68 14.35
C GLY A 105 -28.51 -11.76 12.89
N ALA A 106 -29.82 -11.86 12.64
CA ALA A 106 -30.40 -11.83 11.30
C ALA A 106 -31.51 -10.77 11.22
N ILE A 107 -31.60 -10.07 10.09
CA ILE A 107 -32.67 -9.12 9.80
C ILE A 107 -33.32 -9.42 8.45
N SER A 108 -34.57 -9.03 8.32
CA SER A 108 -35.36 -9.17 7.10
C SER A 108 -36.27 -7.96 6.91
N CYS A 109 -36.52 -7.61 5.66
CA CYS A 109 -37.45 -6.58 5.25
C CYS A 109 -38.21 -7.10 4.04
N CYS A 110 -39.54 -7.16 4.15
CA CYS A 110 -40.42 -7.67 3.11
C CYS A 110 -41.37 -6.57 2.65
N ARG A 111 -41.45 -6.38 1.34
CA ARG A 111 -42.39 -5.46 0.68
C ARG A 111 -43.06 -6.19 -0.48
N GLU A 112 -44.36 -6.06 -0.61
CA GLU A 112 -45.07 -6.53 -1.79
C GLU A 112 -44.74 -5.61 -2.97
N ILE A 113 -44.21 -6.18 -4.06
CA ILE A 113 -43.88 -5.45 -5.28
C ILE A 113 -44.97 -5.77 -6.31
N PRO A 114 -45.77 -4.77 -6.75
CA PRO A 114 -46.78 -5.00 -7.78
C PRO A 114 -46.16 -5.57 -9.06
N ALA A 115 -46.97 -6.23 -9.89
CA ALA A 115 -46.51 -6.71 -11.19
C ALA A 115 -45.94 -5.54 -12.02
N LYS A 116 -44.71 -5.70 -12.53
CA LYS A 116 -43.94 -4.66 -13.24
C LYS A 116 -43.49 -3.47 -12.37
N GLY A 117 -43.63 -3.55 -11.06
CA GLY A 117 -43.06 -2.59 -10.12
C GLY A 117 -41.57 -2.81 -9.90
N GLU A 118 -40.90 -1.77 -9.39
CA GLU A 118 -39.50 -1.80 -8.96
C GLU A 118 -39.42 -1.19 -7.56
N GLU A 119 -38.66 -1.82 -6.66
CA GLU A 119 -38.46 -1.34 -5.31
C GLU A 119 -37.00 -1.47 -4.90
N THR A 120 -36.55 -0.56 -4.03
CA THR A 120 -35.21 -0.59 -3.45
C THR A 120 -35.30 -0.85 -1.96
N PHE A 121 -34.45 -1.76 -1.48
CA PHE A 121 -34.18 -2.01 -0.07
C PHE A 121 -32.77 -1.53 0.24
N THR A 122 -32.61 -0.72 1.28
CA THR A 122 -31.31 -0.16 1.64
C THR A 122 -30.88 -0.71 2.98
N PHE A 123 -29.92 -1.63 2.94
CA PHE A 123 -29.27 -2.18 4.12
C PHE A 123 -27.98 -1.43 4.44
N VAL A 124 -27.67 -1.29 5.72
CA VAL A 124 -26.44 -0.67 6.22
C VAL A 124 -25.79 -1.59 7.24
N LEU A 125 -24.50 -1.85 7.06
CA LEU A 125 -23.62 -2.44 8.06
C LEU A 125 -22.67 -1.36 8.56
N SER A 126 -22.73 -1.05 9.86
CA SER A 126 -21.94 0.01 10.50
C SER A 126 -21.18 -0.56 11.68
N TRP A 127 -19.98 -0.04 11.94
CA TRP A 127 -19.17 -0.41 13.09
C TRP A 127 -18.51 0.79 13.75
N HIS A 128 -18.22 0.66 15.03
CA HIS A 128 -17.41 1.60 15.81
C HIS A 128 -16.58 0.84 16.83
N PHE A 129 -15.31 0.56 16.48
CA PHE A 129 -14.33 -0.09 17.36
C PHE A 129 -13.27 0.92 17.76
N PRO A 130 -13.41 1.64 18.88
CA PRO A 130 -12.59 2.82 19.14
C PRO A 130 -11.13 2.49 19.41
N ASN A 131 -10.86 1.33 20.00
CA ASN A 131 -9.57 1.02 20.57
C ASN A 131 -8.63 0.35 19.56
N ARG A 132 -7.59 1.07 19.16
CA ARG A 132 -6.44 0.49 18.45
C ARG A 132 -5.20 0.65 19.32
N TYR A 133 -4.45 -0.42 19.47
CA TYR A 133 -3.18 -0.41 20.21
C TYR A 133 -2.06 -0.89 19.31
N CYS A 134 -0.89 -0.26 19.41
CA CYS A 134 0.31 -0.74 18.75
C CYS A 134 0.74 -2.06 19.43
N LYS A 135 0.55 -3.17 18.73
CA LYS A 135 1.01 -4.51 19.14
C LYS A 135 2.07 -5.07 18.19
N TRP A 136 2.47 -4.27 17.22
CA TRP A 136 3.28 -4.67 16.07
C TRP A 136 4.44 -3.69 15.91
N ASP A 137 5.41 -3.72 16.81
CA ASP A 137 6.69 -3.08 16.54
C ASP A 137 7.75 -3.51 17.57
N ARG A 138 8.96 -3.00 17.39
CA ARG A 138 10.17 -3.25 18.18
C ARG A 138 10.10 -2.70 19.61
N VAL A 139 9.06 -1.96 19.95
CA VAL A 139 8.75 -1.62 21.35
C VAL A 139 8.04 -2.81 22.02
N ASN A 140 8.75 -3.93 22.10
CA ASN A 140 8.26 -5.18 22.65
C ASN A 140 8.38 -5.22 24.19
N ASP A 141 7.75 -4.25 24.89
CA ASP A 141 7.42 -4.46 26.30
C ASP A 141 5.96 -4.95 26.34
N PRO A 142 5.70 -6.21 26.73
CA PRO A 142 4.35 -6.76 26.85
C PRO A 142 3.48 -6.02 27.88
N ARG A 143 4.05 -5.10 28.67
CA ARG A 143 3.33 -4.17 29.55
C ARG A 143 3.03 -2.83 28.91
N SER A 144 3.68 -2.48 27.80
CA SER A 144 3.45 -1.23 27.08
C SER A 144 2.27 -1.39 26.12
N VAL A 145 1.20 -0.67 26.39
CA VAL A 145 -0.01 -0.65 25.57
C VAL A 145 -0.10 0.76 24.96
N TYR A 146 0.57 0.96 23.83
CA TYR A 146 0.53 2.26 23.16
C TYR A 146 -0.79 2.41 22.42
N TYR A 147 -1.67 3.23 22.98
CA TYR A 147 -2.92 3.60 22.35
C TYR A 147 -2.65 4.41 21.07
N LEU A 148 -3.24 3.99 19.97
CA LEU A 148 -3.22 4.66 18.66
C LEU A 148 -4.60 5.23 18.30
N GLY A 149 -5.66 4.51 18.70
CA GLY A 149 -7.05 4.81 18.31
C GLY A 149 -7.30 4.71 16.80
N ASN A 150 -8.52 5.03 16.38
CA ASN A 150 -8.89 5.14 14.97
C ASN A 150 -9.34 6.57 14.67
N TYR A 151 -9.03 7.09 13.48
CA TYR A 151 -9.38 8.47 13.12
C TYR A 151 -10.89 8.75 13.22
N TYR A 152 -11.74 7.78 12.92
CA TYR A 152 -13.20 7.95 13.03
C TYR A 152 -13.67 8.25 14.46
N ASN A 153 -12.88 8.00 15.50
CA ASN A 153 -13.20 8.41 16.88
C ASN A 153 -13.33 9.93 17.01
N LYS A 154 -12.67 10.70 16.12
CA LYS A 154 -12.81 12.16 16.04
C LYS A 154 -14.12 12.60 15.37
N LEU A 155 -14.76 11.71 14.62
CA LEU A 155 -15.95 12.00 13.83
C LEU A 155 -17.22 11.47 14.52
N PHE A 156 -17.12 10.29 15.14
CA PHE A 156 -18.25 9.56 15.70
C PHE A 156 -17.90 9.07 17.10
N LYS A 157 -18.89 9.12 18.00
CA LYS A 157 -18.74 8.66 19.39
C LYS A 157 -19.05 7.18 19.55
N ASN A 158 -19.91 6.64 18.69
CA ASN A 158 -20.50 5.31 18.78
C ASN A 158 -21.10 4.92 17.41
N VAL A 159 -21.57 3.68 17.27
CA VAL A 159 -22.15 3.18 16.01
C VAL A 159 -23.48 3.88 15.67
N GLN A 160 -24.21 4.37 16.67
CA GLN A 160 -25.46 5.12 16.45
C GLN A 160 -25.19 6.41 15.68
N ALA A 161 -24.15 7.16 16.06
CA ALA A 161 -23.74 8.36 15.33
C ALA A 161 -23.30 8.05 13.89
N VAL A 162 -22.68 6.89 13.64
CA VAL A 162 -22.32 6.43 12.29
C VAL A 162 -23.58 6.16 11.45
N VAL A 163 -24.57 5.46 12.01
CA VAL A 163 -25.85 5.16 11.35
C VAL A 163 -26.63 6.44 11.07
N SER A 164 -26.78 7.33 12.05
CA SER A 164 -27.44 8.63 11.90
C SER A 164 -26.80 9.46 10.80
N HIS A 165 -25.47 9.60 10.80
CA HIS A 165 -24.76 10.32 9.74
C HIS A 165 -24.97 9.68 8.37
N THR A 166 -24.84 8.35 8.28
CA THR A 166 -25.03 7.62 7.03
C THR A 166 -26.44 7.81 6.49
N GLY A 167 -27.48 7.72 7.32
CA GLY A 167 -28.87 7.90 6.90
C GLY A 167 -29.18 9.34 6.47
N GLN A 168 -28.73 10.35 7.24
CA GLN A 168 -28.93 11.77 6.90
C GLN A 168 -28.28 12.13 5.56
N PHE A 169 -27.11 11.55 5.26
CA PHE A 169 -26.30 11.92 4.10
C PHE A 169 -26.27 10.85 3.01
N LEU A 170 -27.06 9.78 3.09
CA LEU A 170 -26.97 8.62 2.19
C LEU A 170 -27.02 9.01 0.71
N GLY A 171 -27.95 9.88 0.34
CA GLY A 171 -28.09 10.36 -1.03
C GLY A 171 -26.86 11.14 -1.51
N LYS A 172 -26.28 11.97 -0.64
CA LYS A 172 -25.04 12.72 -0.93
C LYS A 172 -23.83 11.79 -1.03
N LEU A 173 -23.66 10.88 -0.07
CA LEU A 173 -22.55 9.91 -0.05
C LEU A 173 -22.59 9.04 -1.30
N THR A 174 -23.76 8.48 -1.62
CA THR A 174 -23.98 7.67 -2.83
C THR A 174 -23.67 8.46 -4.10
N LYS A 175 -24.14 9.71 -4.18
CA LYS A 175 -23.87 10.58 -5.33
C LYS A 175 -22.36 10.80 -5.50
N VAL A 176 -21.64 11.16 -4.45
CA VAL A 176 -20.19 11.43 -4.53
C VAL A 176 -19.41 10.16 -4.86
N SER A 177 -19.75 9.01 -4.26
CA SER A 177 -19.12 7.72 -4.60
C SER A 177 -19.34 7.32 -6.05
N ARG A 178 -20.56 7.50 -6.58
CA ARG A 178 -20.86 7.24 -8.00
C ARG A 178 -20.14 8.23 -8.90
N GLN A 179 -20.08 9.51 -8.55
CA GLN A 179 -19.33 10.51 -9.32
C GLN A 179 -17.84 10.17 -9.41
N PHE A 180 -17.22 9.69 -8.33
CA PHE A 180 -15.82 9.23 -8.36
C PHE A 180 -15.65 8.02 -9.29
N ARG A 181 -16.52 7.01 -9.17
CA ARG A 181 -16.53 5.85 -10.06
C ARG A 181 -16.71 6.28 -11.53
N ASP A 182 -17.73 7.08 -11.81
CA ASP A 182 -18.07 7.51 -13.16
C ASP A 182 -16.92 8.33 -13.76
N ALA A 183 -16.29 9.22 -12.99
CA ALA A 183 -15.09 9.94 -13.44
C ALA A 183 -13.93 9.02 -13.84
N MET A 184 -13.80 7.84 -13.22
CA MET A 184 -12.80 6.83 -13.60
C MET A 184 -13.24 6.01 -14.83
N TYR A 185 -14.49 5.56 -14.87
CA TYR A 185 -15.01 4.64 -15.88
C TYR A 185 -15.57 5.32 -17.15
N ASP A 186 -15.81 6.62 -17.13
CA ASP A 186 -16.14 7.44 -18.31
C ASP A 186 -14.90 7.77 -19.18
N SER A 187 -13.73 7.25 -18.80
CA SER A 187 -12.49 7.37 -19.56
C SER A 187 -12.55 6.63 -20.90
N THR A 188 -11.85 7.14 -21.90
CA THR A 188 -11.70 6.50 -23.23
C THR A 188 -10.61 5.43 -23.26
N LEU A 189 -9.95 5.17 -22.12
CA LEU A 189 -8.97 4.09 -22.00
C LEU A 189 -9.66 2.72 -22.07
N PRO A 190 -8.96 1.66 -22.52
CA PRO A 190 -9.49 0.31 -22.47
C PRO A 190 -9.94 -0.06 -21.05
N TRP A 191 -11.10 -0.69 -20.94
CA TRP A 191 -11.73 -0.98 -19.66
C TRP A 191 -10.83 -1.77 -18.70
N HIS A 192 -9.99 -2.68 -19.19
CA HIS A 192 -9.02 -3.42 -18.36
C HIS A 192 -8.06 -2.48 -17.63
N LEU A 193 -7.54 -1.43 -18.28
CA LEU A 193 -6.64 -0.48 -17.62
C LEU A 193 -7.36 0.28 -16.50
N ILE A 194 -8.59 0.69 -16.76
CA ILE A 194 -9.44 1.39 -15.79
C ILE A 194 -9.71 0.47 -14.60
N ASP A 195 -10.11 -0.79 -14.86
CA ASP A 195 -10.42 -1.76 -13.82
C ASP A 195 -9.19 -2.08 -12.96
N SER A 196 -8.01 -2.24 -13.58
CA SER A 196 -6.76 -2.45 -12.84
C SER A 196 -6.46 -1.29 -11.90
N ALA A 197 -6.51 -0.06 -12.42
CA ALA A 197 -6.24 1.14 -11.64
C ALA A 197 -7.28 1.35 -10.52
N ALA A 198 -8.57 1.18 -10.83
CA ALA A 198 -9.65 1.35 -9.87
C ALA A 198 -9.58 0.29 -8.75
N ALA A 199 -9.25 -0.97 -9.08
CA ALA A 199 -9.09 -2.04 -8.10
C ALA A 199 -7.97 -1.73 -7.09
N ARG A 200 -6.92 -1.00 -7.47
CA ARG A 200 -5.84 -0.61 -6.54
C ARG A 200 -6.29 0.41 -5.49
N VAL A 201 -7.28 1.26 -5.79
CA VAL A 201 -7.83 2.19 -4.79
C VAL A 201 -8.44 1.45 -3.60
N SER A 202 -8.94 0.22 -3.81
CA SER A 202 -9.52 -0.60 -2.74
C SER A 202 -8.50 -1.02 -1.67
N VAL A 203 -7.21 -1.08 -2.00
CA VAL A 203 -6.13 -1.41 -1.05
C VAL A 203 -6.06 -0.39 0.09
N LEU A 204 -6.43 0.87 -0.16
CA LEU A 204 -6.49 1.92 0.87
C LEU A 204 -7.58 1.68 1.94
N LYS A 205 -8.51 0.76 1.66
CA LYS A 205 -9.56 0.30 2.57
C LYS A 205 -9.32 -1.11 3.11
N SER A 206 -8.21 -1.75 2.75
CA SER A 206 -7.81 -3.04 3.30
C SER A 206 -7.14 -2.87 4.68
N PRO A 207 -6.92 -3.96 5.44
CA PRO A 207 -6.14 -3.93 6.67
C PRO A 207 -4.69 -3.43 6.52
N SER A 208 -4.17 -3.32 5.29
CA SER A 208 -2.83 -2.81 5.03
C SER A 208 -2.69 -1.36 5.47
N PHE A 209 -3.70 -0.51 5.21
CA PHE A 209 -3.70 0.90 5.62
C PHE A 209 -4.60 1.12 6.84
N PHE A 210 -4.16 1.98 7.75
CA PHE A 210 -5.00 2.41 8.87
C PHE A 210 -4.69 3.86 9.26
N TRP A 211 -5.77 4.58 9.53
CA TRP A 211 -5.73 6.00 9.90
C TRP A 211 -5.92 6.13 11.41
N CYS A 212 -4.86 6.54 12.10
CA CYS A 212 -4.81 6.65 13.55
C CYS A 212 -5.53 7.90 14.07
N GLU A 213 -5.88 7.91 15.36
CA GLU A 213 -6.61 9.00 16.00
C GLU A 213 -5.78 10.30 16.06
N ASP A 214 -4.45 10.20 16.13
CA ASP A 214 -3.51 11.32 15.98
C ASP A 214 -3.50 11.93 14.57
N THR A 215 -4.33 11.40 13.67
CA THR A 215 -4.54 11.78 12.27
C THR A 215 -3.46 11.33 11.30
N ASN A 216 -2.46 10.57 11.75
CA ASN A 216 -1.43 10.02 10.89
C ASN A 216 -1.92 8.76 10.18
N LEU A 217 -1.49 8.60 8.93
CA LEU A 217 -1.73 7.40 8.15
C LEU A 217 -0.52 6.47 8.30
N PHE A 218 -0.78 5.20 8.51
CA PHE A 218 0.24 4.16 8.50
C PHE A 218 -0.20 3.03 7.59
N CYS A 219 0.78 2.31 7.05
CA CYS A 219 0.52 1.07 6.37
C CYS A 219 1.49 -0.01 6.78
N PHE A 220 0.99 -1.24 6.90
CA PHE A 220 1.85 -2.37 6.68
C PHE A 220 2.27 -2.37 5.23
N GLU A 221 3.44 -2.93 4.97
CA GLU A 221 3.83 -3.23 3.61
C GLU A 221 2.70 -4.13 2.99
N GLY A 222 2.09 -5.02 3.79
CA GLY A 222 1.07 -6.00 3.38
C GLY A 222 0.57 -6.83 4.58
N CYS A 223 -0.38 -7.74 4.36
CA CYS A 223 -1.05 -8.47 5.45
C CYS A 223 -1.18 -9.97 5.18
N SER A 224 -1.06 -10.77 6.24
CA SER A 224 -1.50 -12.17 6.28
C SER A 224 -2.95 -12.26 6.78
N LYS A 225 -3.48 -13.48 6.87
CA LYS A 225 -4.83 -13.74 7.42
C LYS A 225 -5.02 -13.23 8.86
N THR A 226 -3.94 -13.14 9.64
CA THR A 226 -4.01 -12.91 11.09
C THR A 226 -3.11 -11.78 11.60
N SER A 227 -2.28 -11.20 10.74
CA SER A 227 -1.34 -10.16 11.11
C SER A 227 -0.95 -9.27 9.93
N GLY A 228 -0.60 -8.02 10.22
CA GLY A 228 0.20 -7.25 9.29
C GLY A 228 1.60 -7.86 9.19
N CYS A 229 2.19 -7.77 8.00
CA CYS A 229 3.53 -8.24 7.71
C CYS A 229 4.45 -7.03 7.50
N CYS A 230 5.70 -7.14 7.95
CA CYS A 230 6.74 -6.14 7.70
C CYS A 230 6.28 -4.72 8.12
N PRO A 231 6.17 -4.45 9.43
CA PRO A 231 5.41 -3.33 9.95
C PRO A 231 5.92 -1.95 9.50
N MET A 232 4.91 -1.14 9.19
CA MET A 232 4.89 0.30 8.99
C MET A 232 5.57 0.81 7.72
N ASN A 233 5.30 2.09 7.41
CA ASN A 233 5.53 2.75 6.12
C ASN A 233 6.87 2.39 5.50
N CYS A 234 6.83 1.38 4.64
CA CYS A 234 8.01 0.82 4.02
C CYS A 234 8.40 1.72 2.85
N THR A 235 9.49 2.49 3.00
CA THR A 235 9.78 3.62 2.10
C THR A 235 9.97 3.18 0.65
N HIS A 236 10.59 2.01 0.45
CA HIS A 236 10.87 1.42 -0.87
C HIS A 236 9.63 0.79 -1.52
N VAL A 237 8.77 0.09 -0.78
CA VAL A 237 7.51 -0.44 -1.35
C VAL A 237 6.51 0.68 -1.64
N LEU A 238 6.43 1.69 -0.76
CA LEU A 238 5.65 2.91 -1.03
C LEU A 238 6.28 3.77 -2.14
N ASN A 239 7.35 3.33 -2.81
CA ASN A 239 7.87 3.99 -4.00
C ASN A 239 7.07 3.64 -5.27
N TYR A 240 6.29 2.56 -5.24
CA TYR A 240 5.38 2.16 -6.33
C TYR A 240 3.95 2.67 -6.12
N GLU A 241 3.61 2.97 -4.87
CA GLU A 241 2.28 3.43 -4.46
C GLU A 241 1.99 4.86 -4.97
N MET A 242 0.87 5.01 -5.68
CA MET A 242 0.44 6.29 -6.26
C MET A 242 -1.01 6.65 -5.92
N ALA A 243 -1.81 5.71 -5.42
CA ALA A 243 -3.23 5.89 -5.19
C ALA A 243 -3.51 6.88 -4.04
N VAL A 244 -2.75 6.84 -2.94
CA VAL A 244 -2.89 7.80 -1.83
C VAL A 244 -2.66 9.22 -2.34
N ALA A 245 -1.55 9.47 -3.03
CA ALA A 245 -1.25 10.80 -3.55
C ALA A 245 -2.26 11.32 -4.58
N LYS A 246 -2.89 10.43 -5.36
CA LYS A 246 -3.90 10.83 -6.36
C LYS A 246 -5.29 11.02 -5.77
N CYS A 247 -5.65 10.27 -4.73
CA CYS A 247 -7.01 10.30 -4.15
C CYS A 247 -7.10 11.10 -2.86
N PHE A 248 -6.03 11.12 -2.06
CA PHE A 248 -5.95 11.69 -0.70
C PHE A 248 -4.60 12.40 -0.46
N PRO A 249 -4.28 13.46 -1.23
CA PRO A 249 -2.97 14.12 -1.17
C PRO A 249 -2.63 14.73 0.19
N ASP A 250 -3.64 15.06 1.00
CA ASP A 250 -3.48 15.53 2.37
C ASP A 250 -3.00 14.41 3.31
N LEU A 251 -3.43 13.16 3.10
CA LEU A 251 -2.92 12.00 3.81
C LEU A 251 -1.51 11.62 3.36
N GLU A 252 -1.21 11.72 2.06
CA GLU A 252 0.14 11.49 1.55
C GLU A 252 1.16 12.45 2.19
N GLN A 253 0.81 13.73 2.32
CA GLN A 253 1.65 14.71 3.02
C GLN A 253 1.95 14.31 4.47
N LYS A 254 1.05 13.58 5.15
CA LYS A 254 1.31 13.06 6.49
C LYS A 254 2.31 11.92 6.49
N LEU A 255 2.26 11.03 5.49
CA LEU A 255 3.31 10.02 5.29
C LEU A 255 4.68 10.69 5.08
N ARG A 256 4.74 11.74 4.26
CA ARG A 256 5.99 12.51 4.06
C ARG A 256 6.48 13.20 5.33
N ASN A 257 5.59 13.73 6.16
CA ASN A 257 5.97 14.29 7.47
C ASN A 257 6.57 13.21 8.39
N ILE A 258 6.01 12.00 8.39
CA ILE A 258 6.57 10.87 9.15
C ILE A 258 7.99 10.57 8.68
N ASP A 259 8.19 10.41 7.38
CA ASP A 259 9.49 10.09 6.79
C ASP A 259 10.54 11.18 7.10
N LEU A 260 10.20 12.45 6.84
CA LEU A 260 11.17 13.56 6.85
C LEU A 260 11.27 14.32 8.17
N LEU A 261 10.30 14.19 9.09
CA LEU A 261 10.30 14.93 10.36
C LEU A 261 10.42 14.01 11.58
N HIS A 262 10.06 12.73 11.45
CA HIS A 262 10.16 11.77 12.55
C HIS A 262 11.23 10.69 12.30
N ASN A 263 11.23 10.05 11.13
CA ASN A 263 12.08 8.89 10.88
C ASN A 263 13.50 9.24 10.43
N ILE A 264 13.68 10.34 9.71
CA ILE A 264 15.02 10.72 9.22
C ILE A 264 16.02 10.88 10.38
N ALA A 265 17.16 10.20 10.25
CA ALA A 265 18.25 10.26 11.20
C ALA A 265 19.07 11.57 11.05
N PRO A 266 19.88 11.97 12.06
CA PRO A 266 20.71 13.17 11.98
C PRO A 266 21.71 13.19 10.81
N ASN A 267 22.13 12.03 10.32
CA ASN A 267 22.98 11.86 9.14
C ASN A 267 22.19 11.80 7.81
N ALA A 268 20.92 12.20 7.82
CA ALA A 268 20.03 12.27 6.66
C ALA A 268 19.74 10.92 5.97
N ILE A 269 19.74 9.82 6.74
CA ILE A 269 19.24 8.51 6.31
C ILE A 269 17.80 8.34 6.79
N ILE A 270 16.92 7.79 5.95
CA ILE A 270 15.61 7.34 6.41
C ILE A 270 15.67 5.82 6.57
N PRO A 271 15.45 5.28 7.79
CA PRO A 271 15.27 3.85 7.96
C PRO A 271 14.15 3.34 7.03
N SER A 272 14.30 2.12 6.51
CA SER A 272 13.33 1.58 5.54
C SER A 272 11.91 1.47 6.09
N ARG A 273 11.75 1.51 7.42
CA ARG A 273 10.48 1.35 8.14
C ARG A 273 10.31 2.40 9.23
N THR A 274 9.04 2.69 9.54
CA THR A 274 8.67 3.65 10.60
C THR A 274 8.52 2.96 11.95
N THR A 275 9.20 3.47 12.98
CA THR A 275 8.93 3.05 14.36
C THR A 275 7.61 3.63 14.88
N MET A 276 6.75 2.77 15.40
CA MET A 276 5.44 3.06 15.97
C MET A 276 5.35 2.68 17.46
N PRO A 277 4.67 3.50 18.28
CA PRO A 277 4.07 4.81 17.98
C PRO A 277 5.14 5.89 17.69
N LEU A 278 4.74 7.04 17.12
CA LEU A 278 5.68 8.17 16.88
C LEU A 278 6.30 8.78 18.15
N LEU A 279 5.69 8.54 19.32
CA LEU A 279 6.25 8.95 20.62
C LEU A 279 7.36 8.03 21.13
N ALA A 280 7.50 6.83 20.55
CA ALA A 280 8.56 5.91 20.90
C ALA A 280 9.92 6.44 20.43
N LYS A 281 10.97 5.99 21.10
CA LYS A 281 12.35 6.20 20.68
C LYS A 281 12.50 5.78 19.21
N ARG A 282 13.08 6.62 18.37
CA ARG A 282 13.35 6.24 16.97
C ARG A 282 14.41 5.16 16.97
N ASP A 283 14.31 4.25 16.01
CA ASP A 283 15.27 3.14 15.90
C ASP A 283 16.72 3.61 15.79
N TRP A 284 16.93 4.83 15.27
CA TRP A 284 18.25 5.41 15.16
C TRP A 284 18.88 6.01 16.41
N GLU A 285 18.10 6.19 17.47
CA GLU A 285 18.60 6.71 18.73
C GLU A 285 19.26 5.62 19.61
N GLY A 286 19.17 4.35 19.20
CA GLY A 286 19.66 3.21 19.97
C GLY A 286 20.51 2.18 19.22
N TRP A 287 20.64 2.30 17.89
CA TRP A 287 21.43 1.48 16.95
C TRP A 287 22.05 0.19 17.53
N ASN A 288 21.19 -0.73 17.97
CA ASN A 288 21.52 -2.12 18.27
C ASN A 288 20.33 -2.96 17.80
N TRP A 289 20.48 -3.59 16.64
CA TRP A 289 19.47 -4.40 15.98
C TRP A 289 19.83 -5.89 16.06
N TRP A 290 18.80 -6.74 16.04
CA TRP A 290 18.84 -8.18 16.35
C TRP A 290 19.60 -9.05 15.32
N ASP A 291 19.98 -8.53 14.15
CA ASP A 291 20.71 -9.29 13.12
C ASP A 291 22.18 -8.89 12.94
N GLY A 292 22.72 -8.03 13.81
CA GLY A 292 24.09 -7.52 13.64
C GLY A 292 24.24 -6.49 12.51
N ASP A 293 23.15 -6.17 11.80
CA ASP A 293 23.07 -5.12 10.80
C ASP A 293 23.20 -3.74 11.47
N ASN A 294 24.32 -3.09 11.21
CA ASN A 294 24.61 -1.76 11.68
C ASN A 294 24.08 -0.76 10.65
N ILE A 295 23.04 -0.01 10.98
CA ILE A 295 22.46 1.02 10.08
C ILE A 295 23.38 2.25 9.87
N THR A 296 24.56 2.31 10.50
CA THR A 296 25.66 3.18 9.99
C THR A 296 26.41 2.59 8.81
N ASP A 297 26.32 1.27 8.62
CA ASP A 297 26.82 0.59 7.45
C ASP A 297 25.96 0.99 6.25
N LEU A 298 26.62 1.51 5.22
CA LEU A 298 25.98 1.87 3.96
C LEU A 298 25.41 0.65 3.24
N ALA A 299 25.86 -0.55 3.60
CA ALA A 299 25.36 -1.81 3.07
C ALA A 299 24.22 -2.42 3.89
N SER A 300 23.79 -1.80 5.00
CA SER A 300 22.70 -2.36 5.80
C SER A 300 21.37 -2.32 5.05
N THR A 301 20.66 -3.44 5.07
CA THR A 301 19.32 -3.61 4.49
C THR A 301 18.21 -3.00 5.36
N SER A 302 18.56 -2.46 6.52
CA SER A 302 17.68 -1.59 7.31
C SER A 302 17.51 -0.19 6.70
N ILE A 303 18.26 0.10 5.63
CA ILE A 303 18.13 1.27 4.76
C ILE A 303 17.78 0.74 3.38
N CYS A 304 16.94 1.44 2.63
CA CYS A 304 16.70 1.14 1.23
C CYS A 304 16.87 2.43 0.44
N LEU A 305 17.95 2.50 -0.34
CA LEU A 305 18.39 3.69 -1.05
C LEU A 305 17.40 4.12 -2.14
N ASP A 306 16.72 3.16 -2.76
CA ASP A 306 15.57 3.39 -3.64
C ASP A 306 14.38 4.04 -2.92
N GLY A 307 14.07 3.64 -1.69
CA GLY A 307 13.05 4.28 -0.85
C GLY A 307 13.43 5.69 -0.40
N ASP A 308 14.71 5.90 -0.14
CA ASP A 308 15.34 7.17 0.22
C ASP A 308 15.26 8.19 -0.93
N LEU A 309 15.75 7.80 -2.10
CA LEU A 309 15.65 8.56 -3.35
C LEU A 309 14.18 8.77 -3.72
N GLY A 310 13.37 7.72 -3.63
CA GLY A 310 11.92 7.76 -3.81
C GLY A 310 11.22 8.77 -2.91
N THR A 311 11.71 8.99 -1.69
CA THR A 311 11.15 10.01 -0.78
C THR A 311 11.39 11.42 -1.31
N VAL A 312 12.52 11.69 -1.97
CA VAL A 312 12.77 12.97 -2.67
C VAL A 312 11.77 13.16 -3.81
N LEU A 313 11.52 12.09 -4.58
CA LEU A 313 10.58 12.10 -5.70
C LEU A 313 9.13 12.34 -5.23
N LYS A 314 8.70 11.65 -4.17
CA LYS A 314 7.40 11.84 -3.52
C LYS A 314 7.26 13.25 -2.94
N ALA A 315 8.29 13.79 -2.28
CA ALA A 315 8.26 15.17 -1.80
C ALA A 315 8.02 16.18 -2.94
N TYR A 316 8.69 16.01 -4.08
CA TYR A 316 8.47 16.85 -5.25
C TYR A 316 7.07 16.65 -5.86
N ARG A 317 6.54 15.41 -5.90
CA ARG A 317 5.16 15.12 -6.30
C ARG A 317 4.17 15.96 -5.49
N GLU A 318 4.36 16.03 -4.18
CA GLU A 318 3.40 16.72 -3.31
C GLU A 318 3.46 18.24 -3.49
N ILE A 319 4.66 18.79 -3.70
CA ILE A 319 4.84 20.21 -4.06
C ILE A 319 4.13 20.53 -5.38
N ARG A 320 4.27 19.66 -6.39
CA ARG A 320 3.55 19.80 -7.67
C ARG A 320 2.04 19.66 -7.54
N GLN A 321 1.58 18.97 -6.50
CA GLN A 321 0.16 18.84 -6.14
C GLN A 321 -0.30 19.94 -5.17
N PHE A 322 0.38 21.10 -5.17
CA PHE A 322 0.00 22.29 -4.41
C PHE A 322 0.03 22.08 -2.89
N ALA A 323 0.97 21.28 -2.38
CA ALA A 323 1.24 21.24 -0.95
C ALA A 323 1.49 22.67 -0.41
N PRO A 324 0.94 23.01 0.77
CA PRO A 324 1.05 24.35 1.32
C PRO A 324 2.51 24.71 1.62
N GLN A 325 2.89 25.98 1.51
CA GLN A 325 4.26 26.43 1.79
C GLN A 325 4.74 26.00 3.20
N SER A 326 3.85 25.99 4.18
CA SER A 326 4.16 25.54 5.55
C SER A 326 4.55 24.06 5.67
N PHE A 327 4.18 23.22 4.70
CA PHE A 327 4.68 21.87 4.55
C PHE A 327 6.09 21.89 3.94
N VAL A 328 6.26 22.64 2.84
CA VAL A 328 7.53 22.75 2.12
C VAL A 328 8.66 23.27 3.01
N ASP A 329 8.40 24.32 3.78
CA ASP A 329 9.38 24.93 4.71
C ASP A 329 9.95 23.92 5.72
N LYS A 330 9.14 22.92 6.12
CA LYS A 330 9.56 21.88 7.07
C LYS A 330 10.41 20.81 6.41
N ILE A 331 10.02 20.37 5.22
CA ILE A 331 10.64 19.23 4.56
C ILE A 331 11.86 19.61 3.71
N TRP A 332 11.90 20.82 3.14
CA TRP A 332 12.96 21.23 2.21
C TRP A 332 14.37 21.17 2.81
N PRO A 333 14.62 21.62 4.05
CA PRO A 333 15.93 21.47 4.69
C PRO A 333 16.38 19.99 4.81
N LYS A 334 15.43 19.07 4.98
CA LYS A 334 15.69 17.63 5.10
C LYS A 334 16.06 17.02 3.76
N ILE A 335 15.32 17.38 2.71
CA ILE A 335 15.65 17.01 1.33
C ILE A 335 17.03 17.49 0.93
N LYS A 336 17.40 18.76 1.23
CA LYS A 336 18.75 19.27 0.96
C LYS A 336 19.84 18.48 1.69
N ALA A 337 19.59 18.05 2.92
CA ALA A 337 20.53 17.23 3.67
C ALA A 337 20.72 15.84 3.03
N MET A 338 19.63 15.18 2.61
CA MET A 338 19.68 13.91 1.88
C MET A 338 20.45 14.05 0.56
N MET A 339 20.09 15.05 -0.26
CA MET A 339 20.76 15.27 -1.55
C MET A 339 22.26 15.58 -1.39
N ARG A 340 22.63 16.35 -0.37
CA ARG A 340 24.04 16.61 -0.03
C ARG A 340 24.79 15.32 0.30
N ARG A 341 24.18 14.44 1.09
CA ARG A 341 24.74 13.12 1.40
C ARG A 341 24.94 12.31 0.13
N TYR A 342 23.93 12.20 -0.74
CA TYR A 342 24.07 11.46 -2.00
C TYR A 342 25.20 12.03 -2.87
N MET A 343 25.26 13.35 -3.04
CA MET A 343 26.24 14.01 -3.92
C MET A 343 27.67 14.04 -3.39
N ASN A 344 27.88 13.94 -2.07
CA ASN A 344 29.21 14.09 -1.44
C ASN A 344 29.76 12.79 -0.87
N GLU A 345 28.91 11.89 -0.36
CA GLU A 345 29.33 10.64 0.27
C GLU A 345 29.20 9.46 -0.71
N LEU A 346 28.09 9.37 -1.44
CA LEU A 346 27.78 8.21 -2.30
C LEU A 346 28.23 8.40 -3.76
N ASP A 347 28.11 9.62 -4.30
CA ASP A 347 28.72 10.07 -5.56
C ASP A 347 29.94 10.97 -5.28
N LYS A 348 30.86 10.45 -4.47
CA LYS A 348 32.05 11.19 -4.00
C LYS A 348 32.96 11.67 -5.14
N ASP A 349 32.96 10.94 -6.26
CA ASP A 349 33.79 11.24 -7.43
C ASP A 349 33.11 12.27 -8.37
N LYS A 350 31.91 12.73 -8.00
CA LYS A 350 31.12 13.75 -8.70
C LYS A 350 30.85 13.39 -10.16
N GLN A 351 30.66 12.09 -10.42
CA GLN A 351 30.41 11.55 -11.75
C GLN A 351 28.92 11.40 -12.06
N GLY A 352 28.04 11.80 -11.13
CA GLY A 352 26.61 11.57 -11.24
C GLY A 352 26.26 10.08 -11.15
N LEU A 353 27.12 9.28 -10.52
CA LEU A 353 26.99 7.84 -10.40
C LEU A 353 27.10 7.40 -8.96
N LEU A 354 26.23 6.47 -8.56
CA LEU A 354 26.39 5.71 -7.34
C LEU A 354 27.12 4.41 -7.69
N THR A 355 28.14 4.06 -6.92
CA THR A 355 28.99 2.87 -7.21
C THR A 355 29.26 2.00 -5.99
N GLY A 356 29.04 2.54 -4.79
CA GLY A 356 29.24 1.86 -3.52
C GLY A 356 28.08 0.93 -3.17
N ALA A 357 27.85 0.72 -1.87
CA ALA A 357 26.73 -0.06 -1.37
C ALA A 357 25.40 0.63 -1.69
N GLN A 358 24.49 -0.15 -2.27
CA GLN A 358 23.16 0.29 -2.66
C GLN A 358 22.10 -0.72 -2.16
N PRO A 359 21.76 -0.69 -0.86
CA PRO A 359 20.70 -1.52 -0.30
C PRO A 359 19.36 -1.11 -0.88
N CYS A 360 18.49 -2.06 -1.20
CA CYS A 360 17.29 -1.79 -2.00
C CYS A 360 16.11 -2.71 -1.68
N THR A 361 14.98 -2.53 -2.37
CA THR A 361 13.74 -3.31 -2.21
C THR A 361 13.86 -4.81 -2.43
N TYR A 362 15.00 -5.29 -2.94
CA TYR A 362 15.29 -6.72 -3.11
C TYR A 362 15.90 -7.34 -1.85
N ASP A 363 15.72 -6.72 -0.68
CA ASP A 363 16.22 -7.12 0.65
C ASP A 363 17.73 -7.40 0.69
N ARG A 364 18.48 -6.86 -0.27
CA ARG A 364 19.91 -7.09 -0.50
C ARG A 364 20.60 -5.81 -0.96
N THR A 365 21.93 -5.85 -0.97
CA THR A 365 22.76 -4.70 -1.28
C THR A 365 23.50 -4.94 -2.57
N THR A 366 23.16 -4.16 -3.59
CA THR A 366 23.88 -4.22 -4.86
C THR A 366 25.03 -3.20 -4.89
N TYR A 367 25.95 -3.38 -5.84
CA TYR A 367 27.17 -2.59 -5.97
C TYR A 367 27.50 -2.31 -7.43
N GLY A 368 28.37 -1.32 -7.68
CA GLY A 368 28.74 -0.91 -9.03
C GLY A 368 27.71 0.00 -9.68
N ILE A 369 27.71 0.06 -11.01
CA ILE A 369 26.85 0.99 -11.76
C ILE A 369 25.65 0.22 -12.29
N ASP A 370 24.46 0.50 -11.79
CA ASP A 370 23.20 -0.07 -12.26
C ASP A 370 22.17 1.04 -12.57
N THR A 371 21.27 0.77 -13.51
CA THR A 371 20.23 1.74 -13.88
C THR A 371 19.05 1.77 -12.91
N PHE A 372 18.85 0.75 -12.08
CA PHE A 372 17.74 0.72 -11.13
C PHE A 372 17.84 1.85 -10.12
N ILE A 373 18.88 1.83 -9.29
CA ILE A 373 19.13 2.90 -8.31
C ILE A 373 19.70 4.14 -9.02
N GLY A 374 20.54 3.95 -10.05
CA GLY A 374 21.12 5.04 -10.82
C GLY A 374 20.06 5.95 -11.45
N SER A 375 19.00 5.39 -12.06
CA SER A 375 17.93 6.20 -12.65
C SER A 375 17.12 6.95 -11.58
N LEU A 376 16.89 6.36 -10.39
CA LEU A 376 16.26 7.06 -9.27
C LEU A 376 17.12 8.22 -8.79
N TYR A 377 18.45 8.07 -8.76
CA TYR A 377 19.36 9.15 -8.39
C TYR A 377 19.33 10.31 -9.40
N LEU A 378 19.37 10.00 -10.70
CA LEU A 378 19.20 11.02 -11.75
C LEU A 378 17.85 11.73 -11.63
N CYS A 379 16.78 10.98 -11.35
CA CYS A 379 15.46 11.55 -11.12
C CYS A 379 15.43 12.46 -9.89
N ALA A 380 16.09 12.07 -8.79
CA ALA A 380 16.17 12.85 -7.57
C ALA A 380 16.95 14.14 -7.77
N LEU A 381 18.04 14.13 -8.55
CA LEU A 381 18.75 15.35 -8.96
C LEU A 381 17.83 16.30 -9.72
N ARG A 382 17.06 15.80 -10.69
CA ARG A 382 16.07 16.61 -11.44
C ARG A 382 14.94 17.14 -10.57
N ALA A 383 14.42 16.33 -9.66
CA ALA A 383 13.38 16.76 -8.71
C ALA A 383 13.91 17.84 -7.76
N ALA A 384 15.13 17.66 -7.23
CA ALA A 384 15.79 18.61 -6.35
C ALA A 384 16.16 19.92 -7.07
N GLU A 385 16.57 19.84 -8.35
CA GLU A 385 16.75 21.00 -9.23
C GLU A 385 15.48 21.85 -9.28
N GLU A 386 14.33 21.25 -9.60
CA GLU A 386 13.06 21.97 -9.69
C GLU A 386 12.58 22.50 -8.33
N MET A 387 12.75 21.73 -7.25
CA MET A 387 12.45 22.23 -5.89
C MET A 387 13.34 23.42 -5.51
N ALA A 388 14.64 23.38 -5.82
CA ALA A 388 15.55 24.49 -5.55
C ALA A 388 15.14 25.76 -6.33
N LYS A 389 14.71 25.63 -7.60
CA LYS A 389 14.14 26.76 -8.37
C LYS A 389 12.90 27.33 -7.70
N LEU A 390 11.99 26.47 -7.23
CA LEU A 390 10.77 26.91 -6.53
C LEU A 390 11.08 27.66 -5.22
N MET A 391 12.20 27.34 -4.56
CA MET A 391 12.66 27.99 -3.33
C MET A 391 13.63 29.16 -3.58
N ASP A 392 13.81 29.60 -4.83
CA ASP A 392 14.73 30.66 -5.27
C ASP A 392 16.22 30.39 -4.93
N GLU A 393 16.61 29.11 -4.84
CA GLU A 393 17.99 28.66 -4.62
C GLU A 393 18.69 28.32 -5.96
N LYS A 394 18.94 29.34 -6.77
CA LYS A 394 19.43 29.19 -8.17
C LYS A 394 20.78 28.48 -8.30
N ASP A 395 21.73 28.77 -7.41
CA ASP A 395 23.06 28.14 -7.45
C ASP A 395 22.96 26.64 -7.16
N LEU A 396 22.13 26.27 -6.18
CA LEU A 396 21.88 24.88 -5.84
C LEU A 396 21.15 24.14 -6.96
N ALA A 397 20.17 24.79 -7.61
CA ALA A 397 19.51 24.23 -8.79
C ALA A 397 20.50 23.96 -9.93
N THR A 398 21.45 24.87 -10.15
CA THR A 398 22.51 24.71 -11.16
C THR A 398 23.41 23.53 -10.82
N GLU A 399 23.82 23.40 -9.55
CA GLU A 399 24.65 22.28 -9.09
C GLU A 399 23.97 20.91 -9.33
N TYR A 400 22.67 20.80 -9.00
CA TYR A 400 21.89 19.59 -9.28
C TYR A 400 21.79 19.29 -10.77
N HIS A 401 21.56 20.32 -11.59
CA HIS A 401 21.46 20.18 -13.04
C HIS A 401 22.76 19.68 -13.67
N GLU A 402 23.89 20.30 -13.32
CA GLU A 402 25.22 19.92 -13.82
C GLU A 402 25.55 18.48 -13.43
N ARG A 403 25.24 18.09 -12.18
CA ARG A 403 25.44 16.71 -11.73
C ARG A 403 24.59 15.72 -12.51
N PHE A 404 23.33 16.07 -12.77
CA PHE A 404 22.43 15.25 -13.59
C PHE A 404 22.98 15.07 -15.01
N CYS A 405 23.45 16.13 -15.67
CA CYS A 405 23.97 16.04 -17.03
C CYS A 405 25.17 15.09 -17.14
N ILE A 406 26.08 15.14 -16.17
CA ILE A 406 27.23 14.23 -16.10
C ILE A 406 26.75 12.79 -15.84
N GLY A 407 25.87 12.60 -14.85
CA GLY A 407 25.35 11.29 -14.47
C GLY A 407 24.55 10.61 -15.57
N SER A 408 23.67 11.34 -16.26
CA SER A 408 22.88 10.85 -17.40
C SER A 408 23.78 10.29 -18.49
N LYS A 409 24.78 11.06 -18.91
CA LYS A 409 25.74 10.63 -19.93
C LYS A 409 26.54 9.41 -19.46
N ASN A 410 27.03 9.42 -18.24
CA ASN A 410 27.89 8.36 -17.72
C ASN A 410 27.09 7.06 -17.52
N LEU A 411 25.91 7.13 -16.92
CA LEU A 411 25.05 5.96 -16.66
C LEU A 411 24.69 5.28 -17.97
N ASP A 412 24.28 6.05 -18.98
CA ASP A 412 24.02 5.55 -20.33
C ASP A 412 25.24 4.86 -20.93
N THR A 413 26.38 5.56 -20.90
CA THR A 413 27.65 5.05 -21.45
C THR A 413 28.03 3.72 -20.81
N TYR A 414 27.98 3.61 -19.48
CA TYR A 414 28.44 2.39 -18.80
C TYR A 414 27.45 1.23 -18.91
N CYS A 415 26.15 1.50 -18.84
CA CYS A 415 25.14 0.45 -18.74
C CYS A 415 24.59 -0.03 -20.09
N PHE A 416 24.71 0.74 -21.19
CA PHE A 416 24.13 0.39 -22.50
C PHE A 416 25.14 -0.19 -23.51
N GLN A 417 26.18 -0.88 -23.03
CA GLN A 417 27.30 -1.36 -23.87
C GLN A 417 26.91 -2.40 -24.92
N ASN A 418 25.82 -3.14 -24.71
CA ASN A 418 25.34 -4.15 -25.65
C ASN A 418 24.49 -3.56 -26.81
N GLY A 419 24.17 -2.26 -26.76
CA GLY A 419 23.35 -1.56 -27.75
C GLY A 419 21.88 -1.99 -27.80
N LYS A 420 21.38 -2.69 -26.77
CA LYS A 420 20.03 -3.30 -26.76
C LYS A 420 19.26 -2.99 -25.47
N TRP A 421 19.84 -3.23 -24.30
CA TRP A 421 19.22 -2.96 -23.00
C TRP A 421 20.27 -2.57 -21.97
N TYR A 422 19.88 -1.78 -20.98
CA TYR A 422 20.74 -1.45 -19.85
C TYR A 422 21.07 -2.67 -18.99
N THR A 423 22.35 -2.81 -18.65
CA THR A 423 22.91 -3.86 -17.78
C THR A 423 23.64 -3.25 -16.59
N GLN A 424 23.88 -4.04 -15.55
CA GLN A 424 24.72 -3.63 -14.43
C GLN A 424 26.21 -3.82 -14.75
N VAL A 425 27.02 -2.80 -14.45
CA VAL A 425 28.47 -2.93 -14.39
C VAL A 425 28.88 -3.44 -13.01
N THR A 426 28.98 -4.76 -12.90
CA THR A 426 29.32 -5.45 -11.65
C THR A 426 30.79 -5.26 -11.30
N PRO A 427 31.12 -4.81 -10.07
CA PRO A 427 32.51 -4.66 -9.66
C PRO A 427 33.17 -6.01 -9.37
N GLN A 428 34.43 -6.18 -9.77
CA GLN A 428 35.16 -7.43 -9.55
C GLN A 428 35.33 -7.80 -8.07
N TRP A 429 35.37 -6.80 -7.18
CA TRP A 429 35.51 -6.99 -5.74
C TRP A 429 34.20 -7.37 -5.04
N HIS A 430 33.05 -7.29 -5.74
CA HIS A 430 31.76 -7.76 -5.24
C HIS A 430 30.89 -8.29 -6.42
N PRO A 431 31.18 -9.50 -6.93
CA PRO A 431 30.45 -10.08 -8.06
C PRO A 431 29.07 -10.64 -7.68
N ASP A 432 28.80 -10.76 -6.39
CA ASP A 432 27.57 -11.33 -5.82
C ASP A 432 26.48 -10.26 -5.66
N GLU A 433 25.23 -10.70 -5.51
CA GLU A 433 24.03 -9.85 -5.38
C GLU A 433 23.85 -8.88 -6.56
N SER A 434 24.05 -9.43 -7.76
CA SER A 434 24.11 -8.67 -9.01
C SER A 434 23.08 -9.16 -10.03
N LEU A 435 22.67 -8.26 -10.91
CA LEU A 435 21.90 -8.53 -12.13
C LEU A 435 22.82 -8.86 -13.31
N GLY A 436 24.05 -8.34 -13.31
CA GLY A 436 25.02 -8.49 -14.39
C GLY A 436 24.42 -8.07 -15.74
N CYS A 437 24.45 -8.99 -16.71
CA CYS A 437 24.00 -8.75 -18.08
C CYS A 437 22.50 -8.99 -18.35
N GLY A 438 21.75 -9.45 -17.35
CA GLY A 438 20.34 -9.85 -17.52
C GLY A 438 19.43 -8.68 -17.84
N THR A 439 18.32 -8.94 -18.53
CA THR A 439 17.22 -7.99 -18.69
C THR A 439 16.43 -7.90 -17.39
N PHE A 440 16.08 -6.69 -16.96
CA PHE A 440 15.49 -6.46 -15.65
C PHE A 440 14.31 -5.49 -15.76
N VAL A 441 13.13 -5.92 -15.28
CA VAL A 441 11.85 -5.17 -15.41
C VAL A 441 11.92 -3.81 -14.73
N ASP A 442 12.62 -3.71 -13.61
CA ASP A 442 12.62 -2.50 -12.78
C ASP A 442 13.79 -1.54 -13.08
N ALA A 443 14.60 -1.86 -14.10
CA ALA A 443 15.84 -1.15 -14.42
C ALA A 443 15.66 0.36 -14.69
N LEU A 444 14.48 0.81 -15.10
CA LEU A 444 14.19 2.22 -15.44
C LEU A 444 13.07 2.83 -14.59
N ILE A 445 12.88 2.36 -13.35
CA ILE A 445 11.87 2.93 -12.43
C ILE A 445 12.05 4.44 -12.20
N GLY A 446 13.29 4.94 -12.18
CA GLY A 446 13.55 6.38 -12.06
C GLY A 446 13.02 7.17 -13.26
N GLN A 447 13.05 6.58 -14.45
CA GLN A 447 12.45 7.20 -15.65
C GLN A 447 10.93 7.22 -15.56
N TRP A 448 10.30 6.15 -15.07
CA TRP A 448 8.85 6.13 -14.84
C TRP A 448 8.44 7.26 -13.88
N TRP A 449 9.20 7.45 -12.81
CA TRP A 449 9.03 8.57 -11.89
C TRP A 449 9.25 9.91 -12.59
N ALA A 450 10.30 10.07 -13.39
CA ALA A 450 10.60 11.33 -14.08
C ALA A 450 9.44 11.75 -14.99
N TYR A 451 8.86 10.82 -15.76
CA TYR A 451 7.67 11.13 -16.56
C TYR A 451 6.45 11.46 -15.71
N SER A 452 6.21 10.70 -14.64
CA SER A 452 5.12 10.97 -13.69
C SER A 452 5.23 12.34 -13.02
N LEU A 453 6.48 12.82 -12.84
CA LEU A 453 6.82 14.12 -12.29
C LEU A 453 6.95 15.23 -13.33
N GLY A 454 6.76 14.93 -14.62
CA GLY A 454 6.91 15.91 -15.71
C GLY A 454 8.34 16.42 -15.89
N LEU A 455 9.35 15.64 -15.49
CA LEU A 455 10.77 15.98 -15.57
C LEU A 455 11.40 15.62 -16.92
N GLY A 456 10.69 14.84 -17.75
CA GLY A 456 11.15 14.42 -19.07
C GLY A 456 12.12 13.23 -19.06
N PRO A 457 12.83 12.99 -20.16
CA PRO A 457 13.77 11.88 -20.27
C PRO A 457 15.05 12.12 -19.45
N LEU A 458 15.45 11.12 -18.67
CA LEU A 458 16.70 11.07 -17.91
C LEU A 458 17.85 10.47 -18.73
N LEU A 459 17.52 9.64 -19.71
CA LEU A 459 18.45 8.90 -20.57
C LEU A 459 18.03 9.05 -22.05
N PRO A 460 18.88 8.68 -23.02
CA PRO A 460 18.53 8.74 -24.45
C PRO A 460 17.28 7.93 -24.76
N LYS A 461 16.33 8.56 -25.47
CA LYS A 461 14.99 8.00 -25.71
C LYS A 461 15.02 6.71 -26.52
N ASP A 462 15.85 6.66 -27.54
CA ASP A 462 16.07 5.49 -28.39
C ASP A 462 16.62 4.30 -27.59
N HIS A 463 17.56 4.54 -26.68
CA HIS A 463 18.08 3.50 -25.78
C HIS A 463 17.01 2.99 -24.80
N MET A 464 16.19 3.90 -24.24
CA MET A 464 15.07 3.53 -23.37
C MET A 464 14.03 2.68 -24.10
N GLN A 465 13.62 3.10 -25.31
CA GLN A 465 12.69 2.33 -26.14
C GLN A 465 13.24 0.95 -26.51
N SER A 466 14.52 0.88 -26.87
CA SER A 466 15.20 -0.41 -27.11
C SER A 466 15.18 -1.29 -25.87
N HIS A 467 15.56 -0.75 -24.71
CA HIS A 467 15.55 -1.49 -23.44
C HIS A 467 14.16 -2.05 -23.13
N LEU A 468 13.10 -1.22 -23.19
CA LEU A 468 11.73 -1.64 -22.90
C LEU A 468 11.27 -2.78 -23.84
N GLY A 469 11.56 -2.68 -25.13
CA GLY A 469 11.21 -3.73 -26.09
C GLY A 469 11.93 -5.05 -25.82
N TRP A 470 13.23 -5.00 -25.51
CA TRP A 470 14.00 -6.21 -25.18
C TRP A 470 13.60 -6.85 -23.85
N VAL A 471 13.33 -6.03 -22.83
CA VAL A 471 12.83 -6.53 -21.54
C VAL A 471 11.47 -7.19 -21.73
N PHE A 472 10.54 -6.55 -22.45
CA PHE A 472 9.23 -7.16 -22.71
C PHE A 472 9.38 -8.49 -23.46
N GLU A 473 10.14 -8.53 -24.55
CA GLU A 473 10.28 -9.73 -25.37
C GLU A 473 10.91 -10.90 -24.60
N ARG A 474 11.92 -10.63 -23.76
CA ARG A 474 12.69 -11.66 -23.06
C ARG A 474 12.09 -12.08 -21.72
N ASN A 475 11.48 -11.14 -21.00
CA ASN A 475 10.95 -11.41 -19.67
C ASN A 475 9.52 -11.94 -19.71
N ARG A 476 8.76 -11.71 -20.80
CA ARG A 476 7.39 -12.20 -20.91
C ARG A 476 7.30 -13.72 -20.90
N VAL A 477 6.30 -14.24 -20.19
CA VAL A 477 5.96 -15.65 -20.19
C VAL A 477 4.46 -15.86 -20.37
N GLU A 478 4.14 -16.86 -21.18
CA GLU A 478 2.76 -17.30 -21.44
C GLU A 478 2.26 -18.32 -20.39
N ALA A 479 3.17 -18.86 -19.57
CA ALA A 479 2.89 -19.78 -18.47
C ALA A 479 4.13 -19.85 -17.55
N PHE A 480 3.94 -19.69 -16.23
CA PHE A 480 5.04 -19.87 -15.29
C PHE A 480 5.28 -21.36 -14.94
N ASP A 481 6.53 -21.72 -14.70
CA ASP A 481 6.90 -22.99 -14.04
C ASP A 481 7.21 -22.70 -12.55
N PRO A 482 6.46 -23.25 -11.60
CA PRO A 482 6.77 -23.11 -10.17
C PRO A 482 8.19 -23.57 -9.80
N LYS A 483 8.80 -24.48 -10.58
CA LYS A 483 10.14 -25.02 -10.30
C LYS A 483 11.28 -24.07 -10.66
N THR A 484 11.05 -23.13 -11.57
CA THR A 484 12.06 -22.16 -11.99
C THR A 484 12.06 -20.92 -11.09
N GLN A 485 11.00 -20.72 -10.31
CA GLN A 485 10.84 -19.57 -9.44
C GLN A 485 11.60 -19.73 -8.12
N LYS A 486 12.40 -18.71 -7.77
CA LYS A 486 13.13 -18.65 -6.50
C LYS A 486 13.17 -17.23 -5.94
N PRO A 487 13.13 -17.05 -4.61
CA PRO A 487 12.98 -18.07 -3.58
C PRO A 487 11.53 -18.57 -3.40
N ARG A 488 10.54 -17.91 -4.01
CA ARG A 488 9.11 -18.18 -3.77
C ARG A 488 8.40 -18.51 -5.09
N PRO A 489 7.68 -19.64 -5.18
CA PRO A 489 6.91 -20.01 -6.37
C PRO A 489 5.45 -19.57 -6.22
N PHE A 490 5.15 -18.31 -6.59
CA PHE A 490 3.79 -17.76 -6.48
C PHE A 490 2.91 -18.09 -7.69
N PHE A 491 3.52 -18.28 -8.86
CA PHE A 491 2.82 -18.42 -10.13
C PHE A 491 2.92 -19.83 -10.68
N ASP A 492 1.92 -20.26 -11.44
CA ASP A 492 1.96 -21.54 -12.14
C ASP A 492 1.56 -21.44 -13.62
N SER A 493 1.30 -22.58 -14.26
CA SER A 493 1.04 -22.65 -15.69
C SER A 493 -0.26 -21.97 -16.14
N ARG A 494 -1.08 -21.52 -15.20
CA ARG A 494 -2.29 -20.72 -15.45
C ARG A 494 -2.00 -19.23 -15.56
N ASP A 495 -0.84 -18.82 -15.06
CA ASP A 495 -0.47 -17.42 -14.88
C ASP A 495 0.46 -16.94 -16.00
N LYS A 496 0.25 -15.68 -16.40
CA LYS A 496 1.06 -14.96 -17.39
C LYS A 496 1.59 -13.69 -16.78
N GLY A 497 2.74 -13.22 -17.26
CA GLY A 497 3.35 -12.00 -16.76
C GLY A 497 4.80 -11.88 -17.21
N LEU A 498 5.58 -11.14 -16.43
CA LEU A 498 7.02 -10.97 -16.64
C LEU A 498 7.81 -11.67 -15.53
N HIS A 499 8.86 -12.40 -15.90
CA HIS A 499 9.94 -12.68 -14.95
C HIS A 499 10.63 -11.38 -14.56
N ILE A 500 11.00 -11.22 -13.28
CA ILE A 500 11.71 -10.01 -12.82
C ILE A 500 13.00 -9.80 -13.62
N THR A 501 13.81 -10.85 -13.73
CA THR A 501 15.07 -10.84 -14.48
C THR A 501 15.17 -12.04 -15.40
N TYR A 502 15.81 -11.87 -16.55
CA TYR A 502 16.08 -12.97 -17.47
C TYR A 502 17.52 -12.94 -18.00
N TRP A 503 18.15 -14.12 -18.06
CA TRP A 503 19.47 -14.35 -18.65
C TRP A 503 19.37 -15.47 -19.69
N ASP A 504 19.90 -15.25 -20.88
CA ASP A 504 19.92 -16.22 -21.98
C ASP A 504 21.16 -17.10 -21.87
N VAL A 505 21.07 -18.11 -20.99
CA VAL A 505 22.15 -19.07 -20.76
C VAL A 505 22.49 -19.85 -22.03
N GLU A 506 21.51 -20.09 -22.92
CA GLU A 506 21.72 -20.80 -24.18
C GLU A 506 22.52 -19.96 -25.17
N ALA A 507 22.31 -18.65 -25.21
CA ALA A 507 23.14 -17.70 -25.96
C ALA A 507 24.50 -17.39 -25.29
N GLY A 508 24.80 -18.04 -24.16
CA GLY A 508 26.08 -17.90 -23.46
C GLY A 508 26.15 -16.69 -22.51
N GLU A 509 25.02 -16.06 -22.18
CA GLU A 509 24.99 -15.02 -21.15
C GLU A 509 25.34 -15.60 -19.77
N LYS A 510 26.13 -14.85 -19.01
CA LYS A 510 26.60 -15.29 -17.70
C LYS A 510 25.63 -14.83 -16.62
N VAL A 511 25.02 -15.81 -15.96
CA VAL A 511 24.32 -15.58 -14.69
C VAL A 511 25.37 -15.24 -13.62
N PRO A 512 25.16 -14.18 -12.82
CA PRO A 512 26.05 -13.86 -11.70
C PRO A 512 26.20 -15.04 -10.73
N PRO A 513 27.36 -15.19 -10.04
CA PRO A 513 27.56 -16.29 -9.10
C PRO A 513 26.47 -16.35 -8.02
N VAL A 514 26.10 -15.19 -7.50
CA VAL A 514 24.92 -14.98 -6.66
C VAL A 514 24.07 -13.88 -7.33
N PRO A 515 22.95 -14.23 -7.99
CA PRO A 515 22.03 -13.24 -8.51
C PRO A 515 21.43 -12.39 -7.39
N LEU A 516 21.04 -11.14 -7.71
CA LEU A 516 20.26 -10.31 -6.79
C LEU A 516 19.00 -11.07 -6.33
N LEU A 517 18.69 -11.02 -5.04
CA LEU A 517 17.59 -11.77 -4.46
C LEU A 517 16.26 -11.43 -5.16
N TYR A 518 15.37 -12.42 -5.26
CA TYR A 518 14.10 -12.37 -6.01
C TYR A 518 14.21 -12.19 -7.55
N SER A 519 15.40 -12.01 -8.12
CA SER A 519 15.55 -11.87 -9.59
C SER A 519 15.01 -13.05 -10.40
N LEU A 520 14.98 -14.25 -9.80
CA LEU A 520 14.44 -15.46 -10.39
C LEU A 520 12.98 -15.74 -10.00
N GLU A 521 12.31 -14.80 -9.34
CA GLU A 521 10.89 -14.92 -9.03
C GLU A 521 10.03 -14.65 -10.29
N GLY A 522 8.73 -14.91 -10.19
CA GLY A 522 7.78 -14.55 -11.24
C GLY A 522 7.47 -13.05 -11.25
N ALA A 523 6.21 -12.68 -11.40
CA ALA A 523 5.78 -11.28 -11.51
C ALA A 523 5.61 -10.61 -10.14
N TRP A 524 5.99 -9.34 -10.03
CA TRP A 524 5.56 -8.46 -8.93
C TRP A 524 4.64 -7.39 -9.50
N SER A 525 3.43 -7.30 -8.95
CA SER A 525 2.40 -6.44 -9.54
C SER A 525 2.80 -4.95 -9.56
N GLY A 526 3.51 -4.49 -8.53
CA GLY A 526 4.05 -3.12 -8.48
C GLY A 526 5.04 -2.80 -9.61
N LEU A 527 5.94 -3.75 -9.92
CA LEU A 527 6.95 -3.60 -10.98
C LEU A 527 6.32 -3.60 -12.37
N GLU A 528 5.37 -4.50 -12.61
CA GLU A 528 4.69 -4.59 -13.90
C GLU A 528 3.87 -3.34 -14.21
N HIS A 529 3.25 -2.71 -13.19
CA HIS A 529 2.53 -1.46 -13.38
C HIS A 529 3.44 -0.27 -13.67
N SER A 530 4.59 -0.14 -12.99
CA SER A 530 5.55 0.93 -13.28
C SER A 530 6.17 0.74 -14.68
N PHE A 531 6.52 -0.51 -15.03
CA PHE A 531 7.03 -0.87 -16.36
C PHE A 531 6.01 -0.58 -17.47
N ALA A 532 4.77 -1.05 -17.33
CA ALA A 532 3.71 -0.76 -18.29
C ALA A 532 3.42 0.75 -18.39
N GLY A 533 3.42 1.46 -17.26
CA GLY A 533 3.28 2.91 -17.23
C GLY A 533 4.39 3.63 -18.02
N LEU A 534 5.64 3.17 -17.89
CA LEU A 534 6.76 3.69 -18.66
C LEU A 534 6.62 3.40 -20.16
N MET A 535 6.20 2.19 -20.53
CA MET A 535 5.90 1.83 -21.92
C MET A 535 4.83 2.74 -22.53
N LEU A 536 3.78 3.09 -21.77
CA LEU A 536 2.75 4.03 -22.22
C LEU A 536 3.33 5.44 -22.46
N TYR A 537 4.18 5.96 -21.57
CA TYR A 537 4.88 7.23 -21.79
C TYR A 537 5.76 7.21 -23.05
N GLU A 538 6.36 6.06 -23.35
CA GLU A 538 7.20 5.85 -24.54
C GLU A 538 6.42 5.46 -25.81
N ASN A 539 5.08 5.45 -25.75
CA ASN A 539 4.16 5.08 -26.84
C ASN A 539 4.28 3.62 -27.31
N ILE A 540 4.72 2.70 -26.43
CA ILE A 540 4.75 1.26 -26.67
C ILE A 540 3.44 0.64 -26.17
N ILE A 541 2.34 0.97 -26.85
CA ILE A 541 0.97 0.79 -26.32
C ILE A 541 0.53 -0.68 -26.25
N CYS A 542 0.75 -1.47 -27.32
CA CYS A 542 0.25 -2.85 -27.38
C CYS A 542 0.85 -3.73 -26.28
N ASP A 543 2.16 -3.63 -26.09
CA ASP A 543 2.88 -4.43 -25.11
C ASP A 543 2.54 -3.98 -23.68
N ALA A 544 2.41 -2.67 -23.45
CA ALA A 544 1.92 -2.16 -22.16
C ALA A 544 0.54 -2.71 -21.80
N TYR A 545 -0.37 -2.81 -22.77
CA TYR A 545 -1.70 -3.37 -22.56
C TYR A 545 -1.64 -4.85 -22.25
N TRP A 546 -0.75 -5.59 -22.90
CA TRP A 546 -0.51 -7.01 -22.58
C TRP A 546 -0.08 -7.16 -21.12
N VAL A 547 0.89 -6.36 -20.66
CA VAL A 547 1.39 -6.42 -19.28
C VAL A 547 0.27 -6.15 -18.27
N VAL A 548 -0.50 -5.07 -18.45
CA VAL A 548 -1.60 -4.74 -17.49
C VAL A 548 -2.70 -5.80 -17.50
N LEU A 549 -3.06 -6.32 -18.68
CA LEU A 549 -4.12 -7.31 -18.82
C LEU A 549 -3.81 -8.59 -18.04
N PHE A 550 -2.55 -9.04 -18.06
CA PHE A 550 -2.17 -10.29 -17.40
C PHE A 550 -1.72 -10.09 -15.95
N CYS A 551 -1.26 -8.89 -15.60
CA CYS A 551 -1.13 -8.50 -14.19
C CYS A 551 -2.49 -8.60 -13.46
N LEU A 552 -3.61 -8.22 -14.10
CA LEU A 552 -4.99 -8.28 -13.57
C LEU A 552 -5.49 -9.69 -13.22
N VAL A 553 -5.19 -10.69 -14.06
CA VAL A 553 -5.71 -12.06 -13.91
C VAL A 553 -5.18 -12.72 -12.63
N LEU A 554 -3.96 -12.35 -12.21
CA LEU A 554 -3.33 -12.79 -10.98
C LEU A 554 -4.11 -12.38 -9.72
N LEU A 555 -4.83 -11.26 -9.76
CA LEU A 555 -5.50 -10.69 -8.59
C LEU A 555 -6.90 -11.27 -8.36
N TYR A 556 -7.62 -11.61 -9.42
CA TYR A 556 -8.93 -12.26 -9.29
C TYR A 556 -8.79 -13.66 -8.65
N PHE A 557 -7.68 -14.38 -8.90
CA PHE A 557 -7.41 -15.67 -8.25
C PHE A 557 -6.83 -15.54 -6.85
N ALA A 558 -5.99 -14.54 -6.55
CA ALA A 558 -5.50 -14.31 -5.18
C ALA A 558 -6.63 -14.01 -4.18
N ILE A 559 -7.67 -13.29 -4.62
CA ILE A 559 -8.88 -12.99 -3.83
C ILE A 559 -9.75 -14.25 -3.62
N LEU A 560 -9.72 -15.22 -4.54
CA LEU A 560 -10.47 -16.48 -4.45
C LEU A 560 -9.70 -17.62 -3.77
N LEU A 561 -8.37 -17.53 -3.63
CA LEU A 561 -7.49 -18.60 -3.16
C LEU A 561 -6.65 -18.26 -1.93
N ASP A 562 -6.94 -17.17 -1.21
CA ASP A 562 -6.40 -16.97 0.14
C ASP A 562 -4.85 -16.80 0.17
N PHE A 563 -4.27 -16.13 -0.84
CA PHE A 563 -2.84 -15.82 -0.91
C PHE A 563 -2.54 -14.32 -1.05
N VAL A 564 -1.50 -13.90 -0.33
CA VAL A 564 -0.98 -12.52 -0.24
C VAL A 564 -0.13 -12.23 -1.47
N VAL A 565 -0.46 -11.19 -2.23
CA VAL A 565 0.39 -10.64 -3.29
C VAL A 565 1.05 -9.37 -2.77
N TRP A 566 2.38 -9.33 -2.89
CA TRP A 566 3.20 -8.15 -2.65
C TRP A 566 3.45 -7.42 -3.97
#